data_AF-A0A3A8TDA2-F1
#
_entry.id   AF-A0A3A8TDA2-F1
#
_cell.length_a   1.000
_cell.length_b   1.000
_cell.length_c   1.000
_cell.angle_alpha   90.00
_cell.angle_beta   90.00
_cell.angle_gamma   90.00
#
_symmetry.space_group_name_H-M   'P 1'
#
loop_
_entity.id
_entity.type
_entity.pdbx_description
1 polymer ?
#
loop_
_entity_poly.entity_id
_entity_poly.type
_entity_poly.pdbx_seq_one_letter_code
_entity_poly.pdbx_strand_id
1 'polypeptide(L)'
;MEFQDAQGRCLPEVLQEGTAILEEASTYRIALQLGDAARAGWRGWLGELELKWEADTSSFLLQTGYWVGTQSLRIHGPHGERHIPVEVHPRKTKLHAEAWVQLLRELDAWLPGSTVGREGGRHGEVGNTGCDVTGTSAVLGELVPAFMTALEVLATAPRESAVEHWNEIPVHAVRQADRNTLRWLVCHPQAYQCVQGVIEARQEGRNTLIPARASRGALDHPANRYVAWLARQVVLKLRDTARCVRKTKGKNKSLDRDLEHWCESRARWLETGADAVESVLRHTPLGTLTPEIASDTAILTLVDNPAYGRVHAIGQTFLLPRFKLPLDDALIDAPVRPSYELYELWTFLAVQRLMEEQLKGLQWTGSGIDKLRFFDQSPNGASYTAAWEGRGTLELHFNLPFAGFLSARKKAPACWSISGARRPDVVMAWKPLNGPGRWICLDAKYRTHEQALAESFESVHLYRDALRWQGMSPQGRCAGALLLVPARNEASTPWFEKSFRDEHGAGIICLTPGQPPPAELFDWIQEQLQL
;
A
#
# COMPACT_ATOMS: atom_id res chain seq x y z
N MET A 1 -13.53 15.84 24.83
CA MET A 1 -13.73 14.98 23.66
C MET A 1 -14.02 13.61 24.22
N GLU A 2 -15.15 13.02 23.82
CA GLU A 2 -15.63 11.75 24.36
C GLU A 2 -15.93 10.81 23.19
N PHE A 3 -15.59 9.53 23.36
CA PHE A 3 -16.00 8.48 22.43
C PHE A 3 -17.35 7.92 22.89
N GLN A 4 -18.26 7.73 21.94
CA GLN A 4 -19.57 7.16 22.15
C GLN A 4 -19.80 6.01 21.17
N ASP A 5 -20.63 5.05 21.55
CA ASP A 5 -21.10 4.02 20.62
C ASP A 5 -22.12 4.57 19.60
N ALA A 6 -22.60 3.70 18.71
CA ALA A 6 -23.61 4.06 17.72
C ALA A 6 -24.93 4.55 18.34
N GLN A 7 -25.21 4.19 19.60
CA GLN A 7 -26.39 4.59 20.37
C GLN A 7 -26.15 5.86 21.22
N GLY A 8 -24.95 6.44 21.17
CA GLY A 8 -24.59 7.65 21.92
C GLY A 8 -24.17 7.39 23.38
N ARG A 9 -23.97 6.13 23.79
CA ARG A 9 -23.47 5.81 25.13
C ARG A 9 -21.97 6.09 25.20
N CYS A 10 -21.54 6.80 26.24
CA CYS A 10 -20.12 7.13 26.45
C CYS A 10 -19.30 5.86 26.73
N LEU A 11 -18.14 5.77 26.09
CA LEU A 11 -17.17 4.66 26.19
C LEU A 11 -15.84 5.19 26.75
N PRO A 12 -15.74 5.44 28.07
CA PRO A 12 -14.51 5.96 28.67
C PRO A 12 -13.31 5.01 28.49
N GLU A 13 -13.55 3.70 28.40
CA GLU A 13 -12.54 2.66 28.22
C GLU A 13 -11.84 2.69 26.86
N VAL A 14 -12.37 3.43 25.88
CA VAL A 14 -11.76 3.59 24.55
C VAL A 14 -10.50 4.44 24.64
N LEU A 15 -10.44 5.44 25.53
CA LEU A 15 -9.26 6.28 25.66
C LEU A 15 -8.35 5.75 26.78
N GLN A 16 -7.25 5.08 26.40
CA GLN A 16 -6.29 4.49 27.33
C GLN A 16 -4.94 5.20 27.18
N GLU A 17 -4.47 5.84 28.26
CA GLU A 17 -3.17 6.54 28.30
C GLU A 17 -2.94 7.56 27.15
N GLY A 18 -4.03 8.12 26.60
CA GLY A 18 -3.97 9.08 25.50
C GLY A 18 -4.09 8.48 24.10
N THR A 19 -4.19 7.15 23.98
CA THR A 19 -4.46 6.41 22.74
C THR A 19 -5.93 5.99 22.69
N ALA A 20 -6.56 6.08 21.52
CA ALA A 20 -7.91 5.56 21.29
C ALA A 20 -7.86 4.10 20.82
N ILE A 21 -8.32 3.19 21.67
CA ILE A 21 -8.40 1.76 21.44
C ILE A 21 -9.79 1.42 20.89
N LEU A 22 -9.86 1.03 19.62
CA LEU A 22 -11.09 0.75 18.89
C LEU A 22 -11.13 -0.73 18.44
N GLU A 23 -12.29 -1.20 18.03
CA GLU A 23 -12.50 -2.52 17.43
C GLU A 23 -12.94 -2.38 15.98
N GLU A 24 -12.46 -3.25 15.10
CA GLU A 24 -12.88 -3.29 13.69
C GLU A 24 -14.40 -3.52 13.51
N ALA A 25 -14.90 -3.21 12.31
CA ALA A 25 -16.29 -3.30 11.89
C ALA A 25 -17.29 -2.52 12.77
N SER A 26 -16.81 -1.54 13.54
CA SER A 26 -17.59 -0.82 14.55
C SER A 26 -17.74 0.66 14.22
N THR A 27 -18.83 1.25 14.68
CA THR A 27 -19.14 2.67 14.50
C THR A 27 -19.06 3.39 15.83
N TYR A 28 -18.28 4.46 15.85
CA TYR A 28 -18.06 5.33 16.98
C TYR A 28 -18.49 6.76 16.65
N ARG A 29 -18.89 7.50 17.68
CA ARG A 29 -19.15 8.94 17.61
C ARG A 29 -18.14 9.65 18.50
N ILE A 30 -17.42 10.62 17.94
CA ILE A 30 -16.47 11.44 18.68
C ILE A 30 -17.17 12.75 19.02
N ALA A 31 -17.75 12.81 20.22
CA ALA A 31 -18.45 13.99 20.70
C ALA A 31 -17.47 15.07 21.15
N LEU A 32 -17.65 16.27 20.60
CA LEU A 32 -16.93 17.46 21.04
C LEU A 32 -17.82 18.25 22.00
N GLN A 33 -17.30 18.55 23.19
CA GLN A 33 -17.97 19.47 24.12
C GLN A 33 -17.77 20.90 23.58
N LEU A 34 -18.70 21.36 22.73
CA LEU A 34 -18.69 22.67 22.09
C LEU A 34 -19.80 23.55 22.68
N GLY A 35 -19.51 24.84 22.86
CA GLY A 35 -20.56 25.85 23.05
C GLY A 35 -21.31 26.15 21.74
N ASP A 36 -22.51 26.72 21.82
CA ASP A 36 -23.41 26.90 20.65
C ASP A 36 -22.82 27.73 19.50
N ALA A 37 -21.88 28.63 19.78
CA ALA A 37 -21.21 29.46 18.77
C ALA A 37 -20.05 28.75 18.02
N ALA A 38 -19.61 27.57 18.47
CA ALA A 38 -18.37 26.93 18.02
C ALA A 38 -18.58 25.83 16.95
N ARG A 39 -19.77 25.68 16.37
CA ARG A 39 -20.06 24.54 15.46
C ARG A 39 -19.49 24.69 14.05
N ALA A 40 -19.18 25.91 13.60
CA ALA A 40 -18.63 26.16 12.26
C ALA A 40 -17.10 26.08 12.25
N GLY A 41 -16.54 25.28 11.35
CA GLY A 41 -15.09 25.23 11.09
C GLY A 41 -14.32 24.06 11.69
N TRP A 42 -14.98 23.17 12.45
CA TRP A 42 -14.35 21.92 12.88
C TRP A 42 -14.26 20.93 11.74
N ARG A 43 -13.09 20.31 11.60
CA ARG A 43 -12.86 19.21 10.66
C ARG A 43 -12.08 18.11 11.35
N GLY A 44 -12.39 16.87 11.03
CA GLY A 44 -11.76 15.69 11.61
C GLY A 44 -11.27 14.76 10.53
N TRP A 45 -10.13 14.11 10.75
CA TRP A 45 -9.57 13.10 9.86
C TRP A 45 -9.09 11.89 10.66
N LEU A 46 -9.30 10.70 10.13
CA LEU A 46 -8.64 9.47 10.55
C LEU A 46 -7.63 9.10 9.47
N GLY A 47 -6.35 9.38 9.70
CA GLY A 47 -5.32 9.32 8.66
C GLY A 47 -5.63 10.29 7.51
N GLU A 48 -5.87 9.72 6.32
CA GLU A 48 -6.29 10.46 5.13
C GLU A 48 -7.82 10.66 5.04
N LEU A 49 -8.61 9.87 5.77
CA LEU A 49 -10.07 9.85 5.65
C LEU A 49 -10.69 11.03 6.42
N GLU A 50 -11.38 11.93 5.72
CA GLU A 50 -12.16 13.00 6.36
C GLU A 50 -13.43 12.43 7.00
N LEU A 51 -13.62 12.74 8.29
CA LEU A 51 -14.75 12.26 9.08
C LEU A 51 -15.98 13.13 8.85
N LYS A 52 -17.14 12.49 8.77
CA LYS A 52 -18.42 13.19 8.62
C LYS A 52 -18.82 13.85 9.93
N TRP A 53 -19.11 15.15 9.89
CA TRP A 53 -19.68 15.89 11.01
C TRP A 53 -21.20 15.68 11.09
N GLU A 54 -21.69 15.33 12.28
CA GLU A 54 -23.12 15.27 12.62
C GLU A 54 -23.48 16.48 13.50
N ALA A 55 -24.18 17.45 12.92
CA ALA A 55 -24.50 18.71 13.59
C ALA A 55 -25.47 18.54 14.78
N ASP A 56 -26.39 17.57 14.69
CA ASP A 56 -27.41 17.31 15.70
C ASP A 56 -26.80 16.83 17.02
N THR A 57 -25.71 16.05 16.92
CA THR A 57 -25.00 15.45 18.06
C THR A 57 -23.66 16.10 18.33
N SER A 58 -23.28 17.13 17.56
CA SER A 58 -21.98 17.81 17.63
C SER A 58 -20.81 16.81 17.69
N SER A 59 -20.87 15.81 16.81
CA SER A 59 -19.92 14.69 16.82
C SER A 59 -19.39 14.35 15.44
N PHE A 60 -18.20 13.75 15.40
CA PHE A 60 -17.70 13.11 14.18
C PHE A 60 -18.10 11.63 14.16
N LEU A 61 -18.63 11.18 13.03
CA LEU A 61 -18.87 9.76 12.80
C LEU A 61 -17.57 9.09 12.35
N LEU A 62 -17.12 8.11 13.12
CA LEU A 62 -15.96 7.27 12.82
C LEU A 62 -16.43 5.84 12.59
N GLN A 63 -16.14 5.30 11.40
CA GLN A 63 -16.40 3.90 11.07
C GLN A 63 -15.08 3.20 10.87
N THR A 64 -14.91 2.08 11.57
CA THR A 64 -13.81 1.15 11.33
C THR A 64 -14.36 0.05 10.42
N GLY A 65 -13.81 -0.11 9.23
CA GLY A 65 -14.13 -1.22 8.33
C GLY A 65 -13.54 -2.53 8.81
N TYR A 66 -13.10 -3.39 7.90
CA TYR A 66 -12.54 -4.72 8.24
C TYR A 66 -11.00 -4.70 8.41
N TRP A 67 -10.43 -3.55 8.77
CA TRP A 67 -9.00 -3.38 8.97
C TRP A 67 -8.64 -3.31 10.45
N VAL A 68 -7.41 -3.73 10.74
CA VAL A 68 -6.81 -3.77 12.07
C VAL A 68 -5.46 -3.06 11.97
N GLY A 69 -5.17 -2.19 12.93
CA GLY A 69 -3.87 -1.57 13.07
C GLY A 69 -3.89 -0.12 13.52
N THR A 70 -2.77 0.57 13.35
CA THR A 70 -2.61 1.93 13.86
C THR A 70 -3.09 2.99 12.87
N GLN A 71 -3.54 4.13 13.41
CA GLN A 71 -3.87 5.32 12.65
C GLN A 71 -3.77 6.58 13.53
N SER A 72 -3.79 7.78 12.93
CA SER A 72 -3.85 9.05 13.65
C SER A 72 -5.18 9.76 13.45
N LEU A 73 -5.88 10.07 14.55
CA LEU A 73 -7.06 10.91 14.57
C LEU A 73 -6.63 12.37 14.73
N ARG A 74 -6.93 13.19 13.74
CA ARG A 74 -6.64 14.62 13.70
C ARG A 74 -7.93 15.41 13.77
N ILE A 75 -8.04 16.33 14.71
CA ILE A 75 -9.19 17.23 14.84
C ILE A 75 -8.68 18.65 14.79
N HIS A 76 -9.08 19.37 13.74
CA HIS A 76 -8.79 20.78 13.57
C HIS A 76 -9.97 21.62 14.05
N GLY A 77 -9.68 22.56 14.95
CA GLY A 77 -10.63 23.53 15.48
C GLY A 77 -10.03 24.95 15.53
N PRO A 78 -10.77 25.92 16.10
CA PRO A 78 -10.34 27.32 16.17
C PRO A 78 -9.06 27.54 17.00
N HIS A 79 -8.73 26.62 17.89
CA HIS A 79 -7.55 26.69 18.76
C HIS A 79 -6.35 25.87 18.23
N GLY A 80 -6.45 25.32 17.02
CA GLY A 80 -5.39 24.52 16.39
C GLY A 80 -5.81 23.08 16.10
N GLU A 81 -4.82 22.26 15.75
CA GLU A 81 -4.99 20.84 15.44
C GLU A 81 -4.58 19.97 16.63
N ARG A 82 -5.43 19.00 16.98
CA ARG A 82 -5.14 17.98 17.98
C ARG A 82 -4.94 16.63 17.30
N HIS A 83 -3.89 15.93 17.69
CA HIS A 83 -3.54 14.58 17.21
C HIS A 83 -3.74 13.57 18.33
N ILE A 84 -4.35 12.44 18.00
CA ILE A 84 -4.63 11.35 18.94
C ILE A 84 -4.28 10.04 18.24
N PRO A 85 -3.34 9.25 18.77
CA PRO A 85 -3.06 7.92 18.27
C PRO A 85 -4.30 7.02 18.37
N VAL A 86 -4.54 6.22 17.35
CA VAL A 86 -5.63 5.26 17.27
C VAL A 86 -5.05 3.88 17.02
N GLU A 87 -5.51 2.89 17.78
CA GLU A 87 -5.21 1.49 17.57
C GLU A 87 -6.52 0.72 17.39
N VAL A 88 -6.68 0.08 16.24
CA VAL A 88 -7.87 -0.73 15.93
C VAL A 88 -7.48 -2.19 16.09
N HIS A 89 -8.12 -2.90 17.03
CA HIS A 89 -7.92 -4.32 17.26
C HIS A 89 -8.95 -5.18 16.52
N PRO A 90 -8.65 -6.48 16.30
CA PRO A 90 -9.68 -7.42 15.91
C PRO A 90 -10.78 -7.47 16.97
N ARG A 91 -12.02 -7.73 16.55
CA ARG A 91 -13.10 -7.96 17.53
C ARG A 91 -12.76 -9.14 18.43
N LYS A 92 -13.22 -9.08 19.68
CA LYS A 92 -13.09 -10.19 20.66
C LYS A 92 -13.64 -11.54 20.15
N THR A 93 -14.54 -11.50 19.16
CA THR A 93 -15.13 -12.67 18.50
C THR A 93 -14.35 -13.16 17.28
N LYS A 94 -13.06 -12.80 17.16
CA LYS A 94 -12.14 -13.16 16.07
C LYS A 94 -10.78 -13.60 16.65
N LEU A 95 -9.64 -13.26 16.03
CA LEU A 95 -8.31 -13.54 16.61
C LEU A 95 -7.99 -12.60 17.77
N HIS A 96 -7.22 -13.10 18.74
CA HIS A 96 -6.56 -12.27 19.73
C HIS A 96 -5.40 -11.47 19.09
N ALA A 97 -5.04 -10.34 19.68
CA ALA A 97 -4.03 -9.41 19.13
C ALA A 97 -2.67 -10.09 18.86
N GLU A 98 -2.22 -10.97 19.75
CA GLU A 98 -0.94 -11.70 19.59
C GLU A 98 -0.95 -12.60 18.35
N ALA A 99 -2.01 -13.38 18.16
CA ALA A 99 -2.16 -14.25 17.00
C ALA A 99 -2.34 -13.44 15.70
N TRP A 100 -2.93 -12.25 15.77
CA TRP A 100 -2.98 -11.32 14.63
C TRP A 100 -1.60 -10.85 14.20
N VAL A 101 -0.75 -10.41 15.14
CA VAL A 101 0.63 -10.00 14.83
C VAL A 101 1.41 -11.18 14.24
N GLN A 102 1.21 -12.37 14.79
CA GLN A 102 1.88 -13.57 14.30
C GLN A 102 1.41 -13.98 12.89
N LEU A 103 0.13 -13.80 12.57
CA LEU A 103 -0.40 -13.98 11.22
C LEU A 103 0.33 -13.09 10.21
N LEU A 104 0.51 -11.79 10.53
CA LEU A 104 1.22 -10.85 9.66
C LEU A 104 2.68 -11.27 9.45
N ARG A 105 3.39 -11.62 10.53
CA ARG A 105 4.78 -12.09 10.47
C ARG A 105 4.95 -13.34 9.62
N GLU A 106 4.05 -14.32 9.78
CA GLU A 106 4.06 -15.54 9.00
C GLU A 106 3.78 -15.24 7.53
N LEU A 107 2.75 -14.45 7.21
CA LEU A 107 2.47 -14.04 5.83
C LEU A 107 3.65 -13.32 5.18
N ASP A 108 4.30 -12.39 5.87
CA ASP A 108 5.44 -11.68 5.32
C ASP A 108 6.70 -12.55 5.19
N ALA A 109 6.91 -13.50 6.11
CA ALA A 109 7.98 -14.50 5.96
C ALA A 109 7.73 -15.44 4.77
N TRP A 110 6.46 -15.78 4.51
CA TRP A 110 6.08 -16.80 3.53
C TRP A 110 5.83 -16.24 2.14
N LEU A 111 5.29 -15.04 2.07
CA LEU A 111 4.91 -14.34 0.85
C LEU A 111 5.05 -12.82 1.06
N PRO A 112 6.28 -12.28 1.02
CA PRO A 112 6.54 -10.89 1.38
C PRO A 112 5.72 -9.89 0.54
N GLY A 113 5.15 -8.88 1.22
CA GLY A 113 4.33 -7.84 0.60
C GLY A 113 2.87 -8.25 0.34
N SER A 114 2.45 -9.41 0.88
CA SER A 114 1.06 -9.87 0.83
C SER A 114 0.17 -9.29 1.93
N THR A 115 0.75 -8.72 2.98
CA THR A 115 0.02 -8.08 4.10
C THR A 115 -0.49 -6.69 3.76
N VAL A 116 0.27 -5.96 2.93
CA VAL A 116 -0.07 -4.60 2.47
C VAL A 116 -1.40 -4.61 1.73
N GLY A 117 -2.27 -3.63 1.96
CA GLY A 117 -3.58 -3.41 1.36
C GLY A 117 -3.98 -1.95 1.17
N ARG A 118 -5.29 -1.67 1.28
CA ARG A 118 -5.90 -0.40 0.82
C ARG A 118 -6.81 0.26 1.84
N GLU A 119 -7.12 -0.41 2.95
CA GLU A 119 -7.99 0.11 3.99
C GLU A 119 -7.22 1.07 4.93
N GLY A 120 -7.77 1.35 6.10
CA GLY A 120 -7.25 2.38 7.02
C GLY A 120 -6.10 1.93 7.92
N GLY A 121 -6.03 0.63 8.24
CA GLY A 121 -5.13 0.10 9.26
C GLY A 121 -3.70 0.00 8.78
N ARG A 122 -2.74 0.37 9.62
CA ARG A 122 -1.33 0.38 9.28
C ARG A 122 -0.55 -0.58 10.19
N HIS A 123 0.05 -1.58 9.54
CA HIS A 123 1.00 -2.59 10.06
C HIS A 123 1.63 -3.42 8.93
N GLY A 124 1.29 -3.13 7.66
CA GLY A 124 1.79 -3.91 6.53
C GLY A 124 3.25 -3.61 6.30
N GLU A 125 4.08 -4.63 6.14
CA GLU A 125 5.49 -4.45 5.83
C GLU A 125 5.70 -4.42 4.31
N VAL A 126 6.44 -3.42 3.83
CA VAL A 126 6.92 -3.42 2.44
C VAL A 126 8.24 -4.18 2.40
N GLY A 127 8.15 -5.51 2.25
CA GLY A 127 9.33 -6.37 2.15
C GLY A 127 10.23 -6.06 0.94
N ASN A 128 11.47 -6.57 0.98
CA ASN A 128 12.52 -6.33 -0.03
C ASN A 128 12.15 -6.74 -1.48
N THR A 129 11.10 -7.53 -1.66
CA THR A 129 10.59 -7.94 -2.96
C THR A 129 9.70 -6.88 -3.63
N GLY A 130 9.36 -5.80 -2.93
CA GLY A 130 8.48 -4.71 -3.40
C GLY A 130 6.98 -5.03 -3.27
N CYS A 131 6.16 -3.99 -3.23
CA CYS A 131 4.69 -4.05 -3.17
C CYS A 131 4.05 -3.45 -4.44
N ASP A 132 2.77 -3.76 -4.67
CA ASP A 132 1.95 -3.12 -5.71
C ASP A 132 1.89 -1.59 -5.53
N VAL A 133 1.76 -0.86 -6.64
CA VAL A 133 1.65 0.61 -6.67
C VAL A 133 0.52 1.09 -5.76
N THR A 134 -0.59 0.34 -5.68
CA THR A 134 -1.70 0.71 -4.78
C THR A 134 -1.37 0.50 -3.30
N GLY A 135 -0.58 -0.51 -2.95
CA GLY A 135 -0.12 -0.72 -1.57
C GLY A 135 0.90 0.32 -1.11
N THR A 136 1.69 0.86 -2.04
CA THR A 136 2.67 1.93 -1.74
C THR A 136 2.04 3.32 -1.59
N SER A 137 0.75 3.46 -1.93
CA SER A 137 0.09 4.78 -2.03
C SER A 137 0.10 5.58 -0.72
N ALA A 138 -0.07 4.94 0.44
CA ALA A 138 -0.02 5.68 1.71
C ALA A 138 1.42 6.11 2.03
N VAL A 139 2.37 5.20 1.84
CA VAL A 139 3.80 5.46 2.10
C VAL A 139 4.32 6.61 1.23
N LEU A 140 3.94 6.66 -0.05
CA LEU A 140 4.32 7.76 -0.94
C LEU A 140 3.78 9.11 -0.44
N GLY A 141 2.56 9.15 0.11
CA GLY A 141 2.01 10.37 0.70
C GLY A 141 2.82 10.87 1.90
N GLU A 142 3.33 9.97 2.74
CA GLU A 142 4.15 10.34 3.90
C GLU A 142 5.54 10.83 3.57
N LEU A 143 6.08 10.42 2.42
CA LEU A 143 7.37 10.91 1.94
C LEU A 143 7.28 12.33 1.36
N VAL A 144 6.08 12.83 1.04
CA VAL A 144 5.91 14.14 0.40
C VAL A 144 6.48 15.29 1.24
N PRO A 145 6.15 15.44 2.55
CA PRO A 145 6.72 16.50 3.37
C PRO A 145 8.25 16.46 3.42
N ALA A 146 8.84 15.27 3.59
CA ALA A 146 10.30 15.10 3.62
C ALA A 146 10.95 15.51 2.29
N PHE A 147 10.31 15.18 1.16
CA PHE A 147 10.77 15.61 -0.16
C PHE A 147 10.65 17.13 -0.36
N MET A 148 9.54 17.73 0.08
CA MET A 148 9.33 19.19 0.03
C MET A 148 10.38 19.93 0.84
N THR A 149 10.63 19.53 2.10
CA THR A 149 11.68 20.13 2.93
C THR A 149 13.05 20.01 2.27
N ALA A 150 13.37 18.87 1.64
CA ALA A 150 14.63 18.70 0.95
C ALA A 150 14.77 19.64 -0.27
N LEU A 151 13.68 19.85 -1.03
CA LEU A 151 13.63 20.82 -2.14
C LEU A 151 13.79 22.26 -1.66
N GLU A 152 13.11 22.64 -0.58
CA GLU A 152 13.17 23.99 0.00
C GLU A 152 14.58 24.31 0.51
N VAL A 153 15.21 23.36 1.22
CA VAL A 153 16.59 23.51 1.69
C VAL A 153 17.54 23.71 0.51
N LEU A 154 17.43 22.90 -0.56
CA LEU A 154 18.24 23.04 -1.76
C LEU A 154 18.02 24.40 -2.44
N ALA A 155 16.78 24.88 -2.47
CA ALA A 155 16.42 26.15 -3.10
C ALA A 155 16.99 27.38 -2.39
N THR A 156 17.43 27.27 -1.13
CA THR A 156 18.11 28.38 -0.43
C THR A 156 19.51 28.68 -0.98
N ALA A 157 20.19 27.66 -1.53
CA ALA A 157 21.56 27.78 -2.04
C ALA A 157 21.81 26.83 -3.22
N PRO A 158 21.11 27.01 -4.36
CA PRO A 158 21.34 26.21 -5.57
C PRO A 158 22.74 26.45 -6.14
N ARG A 159 23.30 25.44 -6.80
CA ARG A 159 24.59 25.55 -7.50
C ARG A 159 24.50 26.54 -8.65
N GLU A 160 25.50 27.41 -8.72
CA GLU A 160 25.71 28.34 -9.82
C GLU A 160 26.80 27.82 -10.76
N SER A 161 26.53 27.90 -12.06
CA SER A 161 27.53 27.78 -13.12
C SER A 161 28.06 29.17 -13.44
N ALA A 162 29.38 29.31 -13.59
CA ALA A 162 29.95 30.55 -14.14
C ALA A 162 29.65 30.62 -15.64
N VAL A 163 28.78 31.56 -16.05
CA VAL A 163 28.51 31.83 -17.47
C VAL A 163 29.19 33.14 -17.86
N GLU A 164 30.06 33.04 -18.86
CA GLU A 164 30.68 34.20 -19.49
C GLU A 164 29.66 34.91 -20.39
N HIS A 165 29.51 36.21 -20.21
CA HIS A 165 28.72 37.06 -21.10
C HIS A 165 29.50 38.34 -21.41
N TRP A 166 29.13 38.96 -22.53
CA TRP A 166 29.64 40.27 -22.91
C TRP A 166 28.82 41.34 -22.21
N ASN A 167 29.50 42.23 -21.49
CA ASN A 167 28.86 43.37 -20.87
C ASN A 167 29.70 44.63 -21.11
N GLU A 168 29.04 45.77 -21.21
CA GLU A 168 29.69 47.07 -21.29
C GLU A 168 29.98 47.56 -19.87
N ILE A 169 31.23 47.47 -19.44
CA ILE A 169 31.64 47.87 -18.10
C ILE A 169 32.61 49.06 -18.15
N PRO A 170 32.65 49.89 -17.10
CA PRO A 170 33.58 51.02 -17.05
C PRO A 170 35.02 50.55 -17.24
N VAL A 171 35.81 51.33 -17.98
CA VAL A 171 37.24 51.02 -18.24
C VAL A 171 38.00 50.68 -16.95
N HIS A 172 37.76 51.41 -15.85
CA HIS A 172 38.43 51.18 -14.57
C HIS A 172 38.06 49.85 -13.89
N ALA A 173 36.95 49.23 -14.27
CA ALA A 173 36.52 47.93 -13.75
C ALA A 173 37.13 46.74 -14.50
N VAL A 174 37.78 46.97 -15.65
CA VAL A 174 38.42 45.94 -16.45
C VAL A 174 39.83 45.66 -15.92
N ARG A 175 40.01 44.55 -15.21
CA ARG A 175 41.33 44.12 -14.70
C ARG A 175 42.24 43.53 -15.78
N GLN A 176 41.66 42.85 -16.77
CA GLN A 176 42.39 42.23 -17.88
C GLN A 176 41.52 42.25 -19.14
N ALA A 177 42.04 42.82 -20.23
CA ALA A 177 41.35 42.86 -21.52
C ALA A 177 41.64 41.58 -22.32
N ASP A 178 40.59 40.94 -22.84
CA ASP A 178 40.75 39.80 -23.74
C ASP A 178 41.06 40.24 -25.18
N ARG A 179 41.38 39.28 -26.07
CA ARG A 179 41.70 39.60 -27.48
C ARG A 179 40.56 40.29 -28.22
N ASN A 180 39.31 40.05 -27.85
CA ASN A 180 38.15 40.62 -28.53
C ASN A 180 37.86 42.04 -28.02
N THR A 181 38.02 42.32 -26.73
CA THR A 181 38.04 43.67 -26.15
C THR A 181 39.13 44.51 -26.80
N LEU A 182 40.35 43.97 -26.95
CA LEU A 182 41.44 44.66 -27.63
C LEU A 182 41.14 44.94 -29.11
N ARG A 183 40.58 43.97 -29.85
CA ARG A 183 40.14 44.17 -31.24
C ARG A 183 39.05 45.24 -31.34
N TRP A 184 38.09 45.23 -30.42
CA TRP A 184 37.03 46.22 -30.38
C TRP A 184 37.61 47.62 -30.14
N LEU A 185 38.56 47.76 -29.21
CA LEU A 185 39.24 49.04 -28.94
C LEU A 185 39.97 49.59 -30.16
N VAL A 186 40.61 48.74 -30.97
CA VAL A 186 41.26 49.14 -32.23
C VAL A 186 40.24 49.73 -33.21
N CYS A 187 39.01 49.22 -33.22
CA CYS A 187 37.93 49.73 -34.07
C CYS A 187 37.18 50.94 -33.48
N HIS A 188 37.45 51.34 -32.23
CA HIS A 188 36.75 52.43 -31.53
C HIS A 188 37.76 53.44 -30.96
N PRO A 189 38.33 54.33 -31.80
CA PRO A 189 39.43 55.22 -31.42
C PRO A 189 39.13 56.14 -30.24
N GLN A 190 37.89 56.61 -30.10
CA GLN A 190 37.46 57.46 -28.98
C GLN A 190 37.53 56.71 -27.64
N ALA A 191 37.07 55.46 -27.60
CA ALA A 191 37.16 54.62 -26.40
C ALA A 191 38.62 54.24 -26.08
N TYR A 192 39.43 54.00 -27.12
CA TYR A 192 40.88 53.75 -26.95
C TYR A 192 41.62 54.96 -26.37
N GLN A 193 41.31 56.18 -26.80
CA GLN A 193 41.87 57.41 -26.25
C GLN A 193 41.50 57.63 -24.77
N CYS A 194 40.28 57.24 -24.37
CA CYS A 194 39.88 57.23 -22.96
C CYS A 194 40.67 56.20 -22.14
N VAL A 195 40.93 55.01 -22.67
CA VAL A 195 41.77 53.98 -22.02
C VAL A 195 43.23 54.46 -21.87
N GLN A 196 43.76 55.19 -22.85
CA GLN A 196 45.12 55.74 -22.79
C GLN A 196 45.25 56.99 -21.91
N GLY A 197 44.15 57.53 -21.36
CA GLY A 197 44.16 58.74 -20.54
C GLY A 197 44.45 60.03 -21.34
N VAL A 198 44.35 59.99 -22.67
CA VAL A 198 44.61 61.14 -23.56
C VAL A 198 43.44 62.13 -23.53
N ILE A 199 42.23 61.63 -23.29
CA ILE A 199 41.05 62.44 -22.98
C ILE A 199 40.85 62.37 -21.47
N GLU A 200 41.27 63.41 -20.73
CA GLU A 200 40.75 63.63 -19.38
C GLU A 200 39.22 63.64 -19.47
N ALA A 201 38.55 62.86 -18.62
CA ALA A 201 37.09 62.74 -18.54
C ALA A 201 36.42 64.08 -18.17
N ARG A 202 36.49 65.07 -19.08
CA ARG A 202 35.92 66.41 -18.97
C ARG A 202 34.49 66.48 -19.51
N GLN A 203 33.84 65.35 -19.73
CA GLN A 203 32.39 65.30 -19.88
C GLN A 203 31.79 64.72 -18.60
N GLU A 204 31.25 65.63 -17.81
CA GLU A 204 30.33 65.45 -16.68
C GLU A 204 29.82 64.02 -16.50
N GLY A 205 30.45 63.27 -15.59
CA GLY A 205 29.87 62.08 -14.96
C GLY A 205 29.62 60.84 -15.83
N ARG A 206 30.04 60.79 -17.10
CA ARG A 206 29.84 59.59 -17.94
C ARG A 206 31.10 58.72 -18.00
N ASN A 207 31.07 57.60 -17.27
CA ASN A 207 32.10 56.57 -17.37
C ASN A 207 32.10 55.95 -18.79
N THR A 208 33.25 55.98 -19.49
CA THR A 208 33.41 55.25 -20.76
C THR A 208 33.26 53.76 -20.51
N LEU A 209 32.29 53.13 -21.18
CA LEU A 209 32.05 51.70 -21.11
C LEU A 209 32.77 51.01 -22.26
N ILE A 210 33.38 49.86 -21.98
CA ILE A 210 34.02 49.01 -22.98
C ILE A 210 33.50 47.58 -22.85
N PRO A 211 33.38 46.83 -23.97
CA PRO A 211 32.94 45.45 -23.90
C PRO A 211 34.02 44.60 -23.26
N ALA A 212 33.68 43.93 -22.16
CA ALA A 212 34.55 42.96 -21.51
C ALA A 212 33.76 41.70 -21.17
N ARG A 213 34.47 40.58 -21.02
CA ARG A 213 33.88 39.36 -20.48
C ARG A 213 33.62 39.54 -18.99
N ALA A 214 32.37 39.43 -18.60
CA ALA A 214 31.97 39.31 -17.20
C ALA A 214 31.48 37.88 -16.94
N SER A 215 31.84 37.33 -15.78
CA SER A 215 31.27 36.08 -15.29
C SER A 215 30.06 36.42 -14.42
N ARG A 216 28.92 35.80 -14.71
CA ARG A 216 27.74 35.85 -13.84
C ARG A 216 27.42 34.42 -13.41
N GLY A 217 27.07 34.24 -12.13
CA GLY A 217 26.47 33.00 -11.65
C GLY A 217 25.13 32.78 -12.34
N ALA A 218 25.06 31.75 -13.18
CA ALA A 218 23.82 31.26 -13.76
C ALA A 218 23.34 30.07 -12.96
N LEU A 219 22.06 30.08 -12.58
CA LEU A 219 21.41 28.96 -11.90
C LEU A 219 21.12 27.78 -12.85
N ASP A 220 21.39 27.95 -14.15
CA ASP A 220 21.31 26.89 -15.13
C ASP A 220 22.53 25.95 -15.02
N HIS A 221 22.53 25.15 -13.97
CA HIS A 221 23.52 24.11 -13.70
C HIS A 221 22.90 22.73 -13.97
N PRO A 222 23.62 21.76 -14.57
CA PRO A 222 23.07 20.42 -14.87
C PRO A 222 22.41 19.73 -13.67
N ALA A 223 22.99 19.88 -12.47
CA ALA A 223 22.40 19.35 -11.24
C ALA A 223 21.03 19.98 -10.89
N ASN A 224 20.84 21.27 -11.16
CA ASN A 224 19.56 21.96 -10.90
C ASN A 224 18.49 21.52 -11.90
N ARG A 225 18.88 21.36 -13.18
CA ARG A 225 18.01 20.80 -14.24
C ARG A 225 17.58 19.38 -13.91
N TYR A 226 18.49 18.58 -13.35
CA TYR A 226 18.18 17.23 -12.86
C TYR A 226 17.20 17.22 -11.69
N VAL A 227 17.40 18.06 -10.68
CA VAL A 227 16.47 18.18 -9.55
C VAL A 227 15.08 18.61 -10.04
N ALA A 228 15.01 19.57 -10.97
CA ALA A 228 13.75 19.98 -11.58
C ALA A 228 13.07 18.84 -12.36
N TRP A 229 13.85 17.99 -13.06
CA TRP A 229 13.32 16.80 -13.72
C TRP A 229 12.80 15.77 -12.73
N LEU A 230 13.60 15.44 -11.70
CA LEU A 230 13.25 14.44 -10.68
C LEU A 230 11.97 14.83 -9.95
N ALA A 231 11.86 16.09 -9.51
CA ALA A 231 10.66 16.57 -8.83
C ALA A 231 9.42 16.53 -9.73
N ARG A 232 9.54 16.83 -11.03
CA ARG A 232 8.44 16.63 -11.99
C ARG A 232 8.06 15.16 -12.16
N GLN A 233 9.03 14.24 -12.16
CA GLN A 233 8.73 12.80 -12.19
C GLN A 233 8.00 12.34 -10.93
N VAL A 234 8.37 12.86 -9.75
CA VAL A 234 7.66 12.59 -8.50
C VAL A 234 6.20 13.06 -8.59
N VAL A 235 5.95 14.28 -9.08
CA VAL A 235 4.58 14.80 -9.30
C VAL A 235 3.77 13.90 -10.22
N LEU A 236 4.36 13.48 -11.36
CA LEU A 236 3.70 12.56 -12.30
C LEU A 236 3.38 11.22 -11.64
N LYS A 237 4.32 10.66 -10.89
CA LYS A 237 4.16 9.38 -10.19
C LYS A 237 3.06 9.43 -9.13
N LEU A 238 2.97 10.51 -8.35
CA LEU A 238 1.90 10.74 -7.38
C LEU A 238 0.53 10.77 -8.05
N ARG A 239 0.39 11.55 -9.13
CA ARG A 239 -0.86 11.65 -9.91
C ARG A 239 -1.23 10.34 -10.58
N ASP A 240 -0.27 9.61 -11.14
CA ASP A 240 -0.50 8.29 -11.74
C ASP A 240 -0.92 7.26 -10.68
N THR A 241 -0.30 7.29 -9.50
CA THR A 241 -0.68 6.43 -8.37
C THR A 241 -2.10 6.72 -7.91
N ALA A 242 -2.46 8.00 -7.74
CA ALA A 242 -3.83 8.43 -7.42
C ALA A 242 -4.85 7.92 -8.46
N ARG A 243 -4.50 8.00 -9.76
CA ARG A 243 -5.33 7.45 -10.84
C ARG A 243 -5.49 5.93 -10.74
N CYS A 244 -4.44 5.19 -10.44
CA CYS A 244 -4.48 3.74 -10.26
C CYS A 244 -5.38 3.34 -9.07
N VAL A 245 -5.22 4.01 -7.92
CA VAL A 245 -6.05 3.78 -6.72
C VAL A 245 -7.54 3.99 -7.04
N ARG A 246 -7.90 5.05 -7.77
CA ARG A 246 -9.29 5.28 -8.20
C ARG A 246 -9.82 4.26 -9.20
N LYS A 247 -8.99 3.83 -10.16
CA LYS A 247 -9.42 2.88 -11.21
C LYS A 247 -9.86 1.53 -10.65
N THR A 248 -9.35 1.12 -9.49
CA THR A 248 -9.75 -0.17 -8.92
C THR A 248 -11.17 -0.20 -8.36
N LYS A 249 -11.83 0.97 -8.24
CA LYS A 249 -13.26 1.13 -7.89
C LYS A 249 -14.23 0.37 -8.83
N GLY A 250 -13.81 0.06 -10.06
CA GLY A 250 -14.72 -0.43 -11.11
C GLY A 250 -14.81 -1.94 -11.32
N LYS A 251 -13.93 -2.77 -10.73
CA LYS A 251 -13.84 -4.21 -11.08
C LYS A 251 -14.58 -5.15 -10.13
N ASN A 252 -14.77 -4.77 -8.87
CA ASN A 252 -15.50 -5.56 -7.88
C ASN A 252 -16.83 -4.87 -7.54
N LYS A 253 -17.95 -5.37 -8.07
CA LYS A 253 -19.30 -4.83 -7.84
C LYS A 253 -19.82 -4.95 -6.38
N SER A 254 -18.99 -5.40 -5.45
CA SER A 254 -19.31 -5.52 -4.02
C SER A 254 -18.23 -4.88 -3.14
N LEU A 255 -17.61 -3.78 -3.57
CA LEU A 255 -16.71 -3.05 -2.68
C LEU A 255 -17.51 -2.57 -1.46
N ASP A 256 -16.98 -2.86 -0.28
CA ASP A 256 -17.38 -2.24 0.97
C ASP A 256 -17.28 -0.71 0.82
N ARG A 257 -18.30 0.03 1.29
CA ARG A 257 -18.34 1.49 1.20
C ARG A 257 -17.14 2.13 1.88
N ASP A 258 -16.59 1.49 2.93
CA ASP A 258 -15.41 2.00 3.64
C ASP A 258 -14.17 2.00 2.73
N LEU A 259 -13.90 0.90 2.03
CA LEU A 259 -12.77 0.78 1.11
C LEU A 259 -12.84 1.81 -0.03
N GLU A 260 -14.03 2.12 -0.54
CA GLU A 260 -14.21 3.18 -1.54
C GLU A 260 -13.82 4.57 -0.99
N HIS A 261 -14.21 4.87 0.26
CA HIS A 261 -13.87 6.14 0.90
C HIS A 261 -12.37 6.27 1.16
N TRP A 262 -11.71 5.20 1.61
CA TRP A 262 -10.25 5.17 1.79
C TRP A 262 -9.52 5.39 0.47
N CYS A 263 -9.90 4.67 -0.60
CA CYS A 263 -9.28 4.82 -1.91
C CYS A 263 -9.44 6.25 -2.45
N GLU A 264 -10.63 6.84 -2.34
CA GLU A 264 -10.87 8.21 -2.81
C GLU A 264 -10.11 9.24 -1.97
N SER A 265 -10.12 9.11 -0.64
CA SER A 265 -9.42 10.03 0.26
C SER A 265 -7.91 9.99 0.03
N ARG A 266 -7.34 8.78 -0.12
CA ARG A 266 -5.91 8.60 -0.40
C ARG A 266 -5.52 9.13 -1.77
N ALA A 267 -6.36 8.95 -2.79
CA ALA A 267 -6.11 9.54 -4.10
C ALA A 267 -6.07 11.08 -4.04
N ARG A 268 -6.99 11.71 -3.30
CA ARG A 268 -6.98 13.17 -3.08
C ARG A 268 -5.75 13.61 -2.31
N TRP A 269 -5.34 12.85 -1.30
CA TRP A 269 -4.14 13.17 -0.52
C TRP A 269 -2.87 13.15 -1.39
N LEU A 270 -2.72 12.15 -2.24
CA LEU A 270 -1.63 12.08 -3.21
C LEU A 270 -1.65 13.23 -4.22
N GLU A 271 -2.83 13.62 -4.71
CA GLU A 271 -2.98 14.78 -5.60
C GLU A 271 -2.61 16.09 -4.90
N THR A 272 -3.07 16.28 -3.66
CA THR A 272 -2.72 17.44 -2.83
C THR A 272 -1.22 17.51 -2.62
N GLY A 273 -0.57 16.36 -2.35
CA GLY A 273 0.88 16.27 -2.24
C GLY A 273 1.60 16.59 -3.55
N ALA A 274 1.08 16.13 -4.68
CA ALA A 274 1.62 16.45 -6.00
C ALA A 274 1.54 17.95 -6.29
N ASP A 275 0.41 18.58 -5.97
CA ASP A 275 0.20 20.02 -6.14
C ASP A 275 1.09 20.84 -5.20
N ALA A 276 1.34 20.35 -3.98
CA ALA A 276 2.25 20.97 -3.03
C ALA A 276 3.71 20.94 -3.53
N VAL A 277 4.19 19.79 -4.02
CA VAL A 277 5.53 19.69 -4.64
C VAL A 277 5.65 20.60 -5.86
N GLU A 278 4.61 20.64 -6.71
CA GLU A 278 4.57 21.52 -7.88
C GLU A 278 4.56 23.01 -7.46
N SER A 279 3.92 23.34 -6.34
CA SER A 279 3.95 24.69 -5.76
C SER A 279 5.36 25.08 -5.29
N VAL A 280 6.06 24.19 -4.57
CA VAL A 280 7.46 24.42 -4.15
C VAL A 280 8.35 24.67 -5.38
N LEU A 281 8.22 23.87 -6.44
CA LEU A 281 8.96 24.11 -7.67
C LEU A 281 8.65 25.48 -8.28
N ARG A 282 7.38 25.87 -8.35
CA ARG A 282 6.96 27.15 -8.93
C ARG A 282 7.50 28.37 -8.18
N HIS A 283 7.68 28.28 -6.87
CA HIS A 283 8.15 29.38 -6.02
C HIS A 283 9.66 29.38 -5.78
N THR A 284 10.40 28.44 -6.39
CA THR A 284 11.86 28.36 -6.27
C THR A 284 12.52 28.61 -7.63
N PRO A 285 13.82 28.99 -7.66
CA PRO A 285 14.54 29.16 -8.93
C PRO A 285 14.62 27.89 -9.78
N LEU A 286 14.36 26.72 -9.19
CA LEU A 286 14.37 25.42 -9.88
C LEU A 286 13.21 25.28 -10.87
N GLY A 287 12.07 25.93 -10.63
CA GLY A 287 10.88 25.81 -11.47
C GLY A 287 11.01 26.44 -12.85
N THR A 288 11.91 27.41 -13.01
CA THR A 288 12.14 28.14 -14.27
C THR A 288 13.14 27.44 -15.19
N LEU A 289 13.86 26.44 -14.67
CA LEU A 289 14.86 25.70 -15.43
C LEU A 289 14.23 24.70 -16.39
N THR A 290 14.95 24.41 -17.47
CA THR A 290 14.56 23.35 -18.41
C THR A 290 14.97 22.01 -17.80
N PRO A 291 14.03 21.11 -17.45
CA PRO A 291 14.36 19.85 -16.81
C PRO A 291 15.21 18.95 -17.72
N GLU A 292 16.17 18.23 -17.15
CA GLU A 292 17.06 17.32 -17.87
C GLU A 292 17.37 16.08 -17.02
N ILE A 293 17.61 14.93 -17.65
CA ILE A 293 18.09 13.74 -16.94
C ILE A 293 19.53 13.99 -16.43
N ALA A 294 19.98 13.26 -15.41
CA ALA A 294 21.31 13.42 -14.84
C ALA A 294 22.42 13.20 -15.89
N SER A 295 23.26 14.21 -16.06
CA SER A 295 24.56 14.11 -16.74
C SER A 295 25.68 13.77 -15.77
N ASP A 296 26.87 13.45 -16.26
CA ASP A 296 28.04 13.13 -15.41
C ASP A 296 28.34 14.27 -14.41
N THR A 297 28.27 15.53 -14.85
CA THR A 297 28.43 16.71 -13.98
C THR A 297 27.35 16.79 -12.91
N ALA A 298 26.11 16.43 -13.24
CA ALA A 298 25.03 16.36 -12.25
C ALA A 298 25.34 15.27 -11.22
N ILE A 299 25.74 14.07 -11.66
CA ILE A 299 26.07 12.93 -10.78
C ILE A 299 27.19 13.29 -9.81
N LEU A 300 28.29 13.88 -10.28
CA LEU A 300 29.38 14.35 -9.42
C LEU A 300 28.87 15.33 -8.35
N THR A 301 27.99 16.26 -8.75
CA THR A 301 27.38 17.21 -7.80
C THR A 301 26.48 16.52 -6.77
N LEU A 302 25.75 15.47 -7.15
CA LEU A 302 24.91 14.70 -6.22
C LEU A 302 25.75 14.00 -5.14
N VAL A 303 26.93 13.49 -5.53
CA VAL A 303 27.87 12.81 -4.62
C VAL A 303 28.55 13.83 -3.71
N ASP A 304 28.97 14.97 -4.26
CA ASP A 304 29.75 15.98 -3.53
C ASP A 304 28.92 16.91 -2.65
N ASN A 305 27.60 17.02 -2.89
CA ASN A 305 26.73 17.93 -2.15
C ASN A 305 25.56 17.19 -1.45
N PRO A 306 25.50 17.21 -0.11
CA PRO A 306 24.50 16.47 0.65
C PRO A 306 23.05 16.95 0.41
N ALA A 307 22.83 18.23 0.10
CA ALA A 307 21.48 18.73 -0.20
C ALA A 307 20.94 18.09 -1.49
N TYR A 308 21.77 18.01 -2.52
CA TYR A 308 21.43 17.35 -3.78
C TYR A 308 21.30 15.84 -3.62
N GLY A 309 22.22 15.21 -2.90
CA GLY A 309 22.16 13.79 -2.56
C GLY A 309 20.87 13.43 -1.82
N ARG A 310 20.40 14.26 -0.89
CA ARG A 310 19.15 14.05 -0.15
C ARG A 310 17.92 14.14 -1.06
N VAL A 311 17.83 15.16 -1.92
CA VAL A 311 16.73 15.28 -2.91
C VAL A 311 16.73 14.07 -3.85
N HIS A 312 17.91 13.66 -4.34
CA HIS A 312 18.05 12.48 -5.19
C HIS A 312 17.59 11.21 -4.48
N ALA A 313 18.08 10.94 -3.27
CA ALA A 313 17.74 9.75 -2.51
C ALA A 313 16.23 9.63 -2.27
N ILE A 314 15.60 10.69 -1.75
CA ILE A 314 14.16 10.69 -1.49
C ILE A 314 13.36 10.60 -2.79
N GLY A 315 13.71 11.38 -3.81
CA GLY A 315 13.00 11.41 -5.09
C GLY A 315 13.07 10.07 -5.85
N GLN A 316 14.21 9.37 -5.80
CA GLN A 316 14.35 8.04 -6.40
C GLN A 316 13.41 7.03 -5.73
N THR A 317 13.19 7.12 -4.42
CA THR A 317 12.28 6.23 -3.69
C THR A 317 10.86 6.24 -4.26
N PHE A 318 10.37 7.39 -4.76
CA PHE A 318 9.07 7.47 -5.45
C PHE A 318 9.07 6.74 -6.80
N LEU A 319 10.20 6.76 -7.52
CA LEU A 319 10.31 6.26 -8.89
C LEU A 319 10.70 4.79 -8.97
N LEU A 320 11.13 4.17 -7.87
CA LEU A 320 11.45 2.75 -7.84
C LEU A 320 10.24 1.92 -8.31
N PRO A 321 10.42 1.00 -9.30
CA PRO A 321 9.34 0.10 -9.74
C PRO A 321 8.79 -0.78 -8.64
N ARG A 322 9.60 -0.98 -7.59
CA ARG A 322 9.32 -1.71 -6.37
C ARG A 322 9.76 -0.82 -5.24
N PHE A 323 8.81 -0.24 -4.53
CA PHE A 323 9.10 0.64 -3.41
C PHE A 323 9.95 -0.11 -2.38
N LYS A 324 11.05 0.52 -1.98
CA LYS A 324 11.95 0.07 -0.94
C LYS A 324 12.19 1.25 -0.02
N LEU A 325 11.95 1.08 1.28
CA LEU A 325 12.48 2.03 2.24
C LEU A 325 14.00 1.84 2.29
N PRO A 326 14.82 2.89 2.22
CA PRO A 326 16.19 2.82 2.67
C PRO A 326 16.17 2.34 4.12
N LEU A 327 16.83 1.21 4.39
CA LEU A 327 16.98 0.65 5.72
C LEU A 327 17.58 1.70 6.67
N ASP A 328 16.90 1.89 7.82
CA ASP A 328 17.41 2.28 9.15
C ASP A 328 16.69 3.41 9.91
N ASP A 329 15.63 4.05 9.40
CA ASP A 329 14.82 4.93 10.26
C ASP A 329 13.33 4.91 9.90
N ALA A 330 12.54 4.40 10.85
CA ALA A 330 11.09 4.21 10.85
C ALA A 330 10.54 3.27 9.76
N LEU A 331 10.09 2.08 10.18
CA LEU A 331 9.13 1.26 9.44
C LEU A 331 7.93 2.16 9.12
N ILE A 332 7.81 2.62 7.88
CA ILE A 332 6.57 3.26 7.45
C ILE A 332 5.57 2.13 7.24
N ASP A 333 4.70 1.96 8.22
CA ASP A 333 3.64 0.96 8.18
C ASP A 333 2.71 1.23 6.99
N ALA A 334 2.69 0.28 6.05
CA ALA A 334 1.78 0.35 4.92
C ALA A 334 0.36 -0.04 5.37
N PRO A 335 -0.67 0.39 4.62
CA PRO A 335 -2.03 -0.04 4.89
C PRO A 335 -2.11 -1.56 4.82
N VAL A 336 -2.97 -2.22 5.60
CA VAL A 336 -3.17 -3.67 5.57
C VAL A 336 -4.38 -4.05 4.72
N ARG A 337 -4.44 -5.33 4.33
CA ARG A 337 -5.64 -5.95 3.77
C ARG A 337 -6.74 -6.11 4.81
N PRO A 338 -8.00 -6.31 4.35
CA PRO A 338 -9.07 -6.73 5.25
C PRO A 338 -8.66 -7.99 6.02
N SER A 339 -9.03 -8.03 7.29
CA SER A 339 -8.59 -9.08 8.21
C SER A 339 -9.00 -10.49 7.78
N TYR A 340 -10.17 -10.62 7.16
CA TYR A 340 -10.68 -11.91 6.69
C TYR A 340 -9.89 -12.42 5.47
N GLU A 341 -9.50 -11.55 4.54
CA GLU A 341 -8.70 -11.92 3.36
C GLU A 341 -7.30 -12.41 3.78
N LEU A 342 -6.71 -11.75 4.78
CA LEU A 342 -5.42 -12.17 5.33
C LEU A 342 -5.51 -13.54 5.99
N TYR A 343 -6.59 -13.80 6.73
CA TYR A 343 -6.80 -15.10 7.34
C TYR A 343 -7.06 -16.21 6.30
N GLU A 344 -7.82 -15.94 5.24
CA GLU A 344 -8.01 -16.87 4.12
C GLU A 344 -6.68 -17.20 3.42
N LEU A 345 -5.89 -16.18 3.09
CA LEU A 345 -4.58 -16.34 2.46
C LEU A 345 -3.60 -17.09 3.37
N TRP A 346 -3.58 -16.74 4.65
CA TRP A 346 -2.75 -17.42 5.65
C TRP A 346 -3.14 -18.88 5.77
N THR A 347 -4.45 -19.19 5.80
CA THR A 347 -4.97 -20.57 5.87
C THR A 347 -4.50 -21.40 4.67
N PHE A 348 -4.57 -20.84 3.45
CA PHE A 348 -4.06 -21.51 2.24
C PHE A 348 -2.58 -21.88 2.36
N LEU A 349 -1.74 -20.96 2.84
CA LEU A 349 -0.29 -21.20 3.01
C LEU A 349 0.01 -22.14 4.17
N ALA A 350 -0.74 -22.05 5.27
CA ALA A 350 -0.61 -22.93 6.44
C ALA A 350 -0.95 -24.38 6.09
N VAL A 351 -2.02 -24.60 5.31
CA VAL A 351 -2.39 -25.94 4.82
C VAL A 351 -1.32 -26.52 3.90
N GLN A 352 -0.75 -25.73 2.97
CA GLN A 352 0.34 -26.23 2.12
C GLN A 352 1.54 -26.68 2.95
N ARG A 353 1.95 -25.86 3.93
CA ARG A 353 3.07 -26.19 4.83
C ARG A 353 2.79 -27.42 5.67
N LEU A 354 1.59 -27.55 6.23
CA LEU A 354 1.17 -28.75 6.95
C LEU A 354 1.37 -30.00 6.09
N MET A 355 0.91 -29.96 4.84
CA MET A 355 1.05 -31.10 3.93
C MET A 355 2.52 -31.37 3.57
N GLU A 356 3.34 -30.33 3.39
CA GLU A 356 4.78 -30.46 3.13
C GLU A 356 5.54 -31.08 4.32
N GLU A 357 5.19 -30.70 5.55
CA GLU A 357 5.79 -31.24 6.76
C GLU A 357 5.42 -32.70 7.02
N GLN A 358 4.14 -33.04 6.83
CA GLN A 358 3.61 -34.39 7.11
C GLN A 358 3.95 -35.40 6.00
N LEU A 359 3.93 -34.97 4.74
CA LEU A 359 4.20 -35.83 3.58
C LEU A 359 5.61 -35.57 3.04
N LYS A 360 6.60 -36.03 3.81
CA LYS A 360 8.02 -35.92 3.44
C LYS A 360 8.29 -36.55 2.07
N GLY A 361 8.94 -35.79 1.19
CA GLY A 361 9.31 -36.24 -0.16
C GLY A 361 8.41 -35.71 -1.29
N LEU A 362 7.35 -34.97 -0.98
CA LEU A 362 6.60 -34.21 -1.97
C LEU A 362 7.43 -33.02 -2.48
N GLN A 363 7.56 -32.89 -3.80
CA GLN A 363 8.14 -31.70 -4.43
C GLN A 363 7.03 -30.74 -4.85
N TRP A 364 6.85 -29.67 -4.08
CA TRP A 364 5.83 -28.66 -4.33
C TRP A 364 6.28 -27.67 -5.41
N THR A 365 5.37 -27.37 -6.33
CA THR A 365 5.53 -26.36 -7.37
C THR A 365 4.37 -25.38 -7.31
N GLY A 366 4.69 -24.09 -7.20
CA GLY A 366 3.69 -23.02 -7.17
C GLY A 366 3.40 -22.48 -8.56
N SER A 367 2.12 -22.34 -8.90
CA SER A 367 1.65 -21.63 -10.08
C SER A 367 0.85 -20.41 -9.64
N GLY A 368 1.13 -19.23 -10.21
CA GLY A 368 0.36 -18.01 -9.93
C GLY A 368 0.48 -17.45 -8.51
N ILE A 369 1.36 -18.00 -7.66
CA ILE A 369 1.55 -17.57 -6.26
C ILE A 369 1.93 -16.09 -6.14
N ASP A 370 2.78 -15.58 -7.03
CA ASP A 370 3.16 -14.16 -7.04
C ASP A 370 1.95 -13.22 -7.25
N LYS A 371 0.88 -13.72 -7.90
CA LYS A 371 -0.34 -12.92 -8.11
C LYS A 371 -1.09 -12.64 -6.83
N LEU A 372 -0.92 -13.48 -5.80
CA LEU A 372 -1.54 -13.28 -4.49
C LEU A 372 -1.06 -12.01 -3.79
N ARG A 373 0.09 -11.45 -4.22
CA ARG A 373 0.62 -10.17 -3.75
C ARG A 373 -0.08 -8.96 -4.39
N PHE A 374 -0.72 -9.14 -5.55
CA PHE A 374 -1.34 -8.06 -6.30
C PHE A 374 -2.85 -7.97 -6.05
N PHE A 375 -3.34 -6.75 -5.87
CA PHE A 375 -4.75 -6.46 -5.55
C PHE A 375 -5.69 -6.40 -6.74
N ASP A 376 -5.17 -5.98 -7.89
CA ASP A 376 -5.95 -5.72 -9.08
C ASP A 376 -6.04 -6.94 -10.01
N GLN A 377 -5.30 -7.99 -9.67
CA GLN A 377 -5.33 -9.28 -10.34
C GLN A 377 -6.25 -10.22 -9.59
N SER A 378 -7.10 -10.92 -10.35
CA SER A 378 -7.92 -11.98 -9.76
C SER A 378 -6.97 -13.03 -9.17
N PRO A 379 -7.11 -13.42 -7.90
CA PRO A 379 -6.30 -14.48 -7.29
C PRO A 379 -6.55 -15.86 -7.92
N ASN A 380 -7.48 -15.94 -8.88
CA ASN A 380 -7.85 -17.14 -9.59
C ASN A 380 -6.62 -17.81 -10.22
N GLY A 381 -6.44 -19.09 -9.90
CA GLY A 381 -5.40 -19.93 -10.48
C GLY A 381 -4.08 -19.89 -9.74
N ALA A 382 -4.02 -19.28 -8.55
CA ALA A 382 -2.94 -19.56 -7.61
C ALA A 382 -3.13 -20.98 -7.06
N SER A 383 -2.12 -21.83 -7.26
CA SER A 383 -2.15 -23.20 -6.79
C SER A 383 -0.77 -23.73 -6.48
N TYR A 384 -0.73 -24.73 -5.61
CA TYR A 384 0.42 -25.56 -5.37
C TYR A 384 0.13 -26.97 -5.89
N THR A 385 1.09 -27.56 -6.59
CA THR A 385 1.01 -28.93 -7.10
C THR A 385 2.22 -29.70 -6.61
N ALA A 386 2.00 -30.85 -6.00
CA ALA A 386 3.05 -31.76 -5.57
C ALA A 386 2.91 -33.11 -6.25
N ALA A 387 3.99 -33.53 -6.93
CA ALA A 387 4.10 -34.88 -7.43
C ALA A 387 4.55 -35.81 -6.31
N TRP A 388 3.83 -36.92 -6.13
CA TRP A 388 4.21 -38.01 -5.26
C TRP A 388 4.62 -39.20 -6.11
N GLU A 389 5.94 -39.42 -6.20
CA GLU A 389 6.51 -40.47 -7.02
C GLU A 389 5.86 -41.83 -6.73
N GLY A 390 5.37 -42.48 -7.80
CA GLY A 390 4.71 -43.79 -7.71
C GLY A 390 3.31 -43.79 -7.06
N ARG A 391 2.76 -42.64 -6.64
CA ARG A 391 1.43 -42.56 -6.02
C ARG A 391 0.44 -41.68 -6.77
N GLY A 392 0.84 -40.47 -7.17
CA GLY A 392 -0.07 -39.53 -7.82
C GLY A 392 0.32 -38.07 -7.65
N THR A 393 -0.66 -37.18 -7.79
CA THR A 393 -0.47 -35.73 -7.69
C THR A 393 -1.45 -35.12 -6.70
N LEU A 394 -0.94 -34.33 -5.77
CA LEU A 394 -1.71 -33.51 -4.85
C LEU A 394 -1.76 -32.07 -5.35
N GLU A 395 -2.94 -31.47 -5.37
CA GLU A 395 -3.15 -30.08 -5.79
C GLU A 395 -3.87 -29.30 -4.70
N LEU A 396 -3.41 -28.09 -4.42
CA LEU A 396 -4.04 -27.13 -3.53
C LEU A 396 -4.30 -25.84 -4.29
N HIS A 397 -5.55 -25.42 -4.38
CA HIS A 397 -5.98 -24.24 -5.14
C HIS A 397 -6.58 -23.19 -4.22
N PHE A 398 -6.18 -21.93 -4.43
CA PHE A 398 -6.78 -20.78 -3.76
C PHE A 398 -7.87 -20.17 -4.65
N ASN A 399 -9.06 -19.95 -4.09
CA ASN A 399 -10.18 -19.28 -4.76
C ASN A 399 -10.55 -19.90 -6.14
N LEU A 400 -10.55 -21.23 -6.25
CA LEU A 400 -10.80 -21.95 -7.50
C LEU A 400 -12.23 -21.67 -8.02
N PRO A 401 -12.41 -21.12 -9.23
CA PRO A 401 -13.74 -20.77 -9.72
C PRO A 401 -14.53 -21.98 -10.24
N PHE A 402 -15.75 -22.14 -9.74
CA PHE A 402 -16.74 -23.09 -10.26
C PHE A 402 -17.81 -22.34 -11.02
N ALA A 403 -17.89 -22.56 -12.33
CA ALA A 403 -18.88 -21.91 -13.18
C ALA A 403 -20.30 -22.34 -12.81
N GLY A 404 -21.28 -21.42 -12.83
CA GLY A 404 -22.68 -21.77 -12.61
C GLY A 404 -23.24 -22.68 -13.71
N PHE A 405 -24.27 -23.46 -13.39
CA PHE A 405 -24.78 -24.54 -14.25
C PHE A 405 -25.11 -24.09 -15.68
N LEU A 406 -25.81 -22.95 -15.81
CA LEU A 406 -26.20 -22.40 -17.11
C LEU A 406 -24.99 -21.96 -17.96
N SER A 407 -23.94 -21.43 -17.31
CA SER A 407 -22.69 -21.08 -17.98
C SER A 407 -21.87 -22.32 -18.33
N ALA A 408 -21.87 -23.32 -17.44
CA ALA A 408 -21.16 -24.57 -17.62
C ALA A 408 -21.70 -25.36 -18.83
N ARG A 409 -23.02 -25.38 -19.05
CA ARG A 409 -23.63 -25.99 -20.25
C ARG A 409 -23.11 -25.44 -21.58
N LYS A 410 -22.66 -24.18 -21.61
CA LYS A 410 -22.15 -23.55 -22.83
C LYS A 410 -20.68 -23.86 -23.11
N LYS A 411 -19.87 -24.07 -22.08
CA LYS A 411 -18.40 -24.17 -22.19
C LYS A 411 -17.81 -25.48 -21.69
N ALA A 412 -18.62 -26.37 -21.11
CA ALA A 412 -18.22 -27.63 -20.48
C ALA A 412 -16.92 -27.52 -19.63
N PRO A 413 -16.87 -26.60 -18.64
CA PRO A 413 -15.68 -26.43 -17.80
C PRO A 413 -15.45 -27.65 -16.91
N ALA A 414 -14.18 -27.92 -16.58
CA ALA A 414 -13.82 -29.02 -15.67
C ALA A 414 -14.43 -28.85 -14.27
N CYS A 415 -14.54 -27.62 -13.77
CA CYS A 415 -15.17 -27.30 -12.47
C CYS A 415 -16.46 -26.50 -12.68
N TRP A 416 -17.57 -26.98 -12.10
CA TRP A 416 -18.86 -26.29 -12.16
C TRP A 416 -19.69 -26.49 -10.89
N SER A 417 -20.67 -25.60 -10.72
CA SER A 417 -21.72 -25.70 -9.71
C SER A 417 -23.01 -26.11 -10.38
N ILE A 418 -23.82 -26.95 -9.73
CA ILE A 418 -25.17 -27.32 -10.20
C ILE A 418 -26.18 -26.17 -10.04
N SER A 419 -25.79 -25.05 -9.41
CA SER A 419 -26.62 -23.86 -9.23
C SER A 419 -25.93 -22.61 -9.81
N GLY A 420 -25.67 -21.59 -8.97
CA GLY A 420 -24.95 -20.37 -9.34
C GLY A 420 -23.43 -20.56 -9.34
N ALA A 421 -22.68 -19.62 -9.92
CA ALA A 421 -21.22 -19.63 -9.84
C ALA A 421 -20.75 -19.50 -8.38
N ARG A 422 -19.67 -20.20 -8.03
CA ARG A 422 -19.14 -20.27 -6.65
C ARG A 422 -17.61 -20.25 -6.65
N ARG A 423 -17.03 -19.85 -5.51
CA ARG A 423 -15.59 -19.79 -5.26
C ARG A 423 -15.32 -20.17 -3.80
N PRO A 424 -15.02 -21.43 -3.51
CA PRO A 424 -14.50 -21.82 -2.20
C PRO A 424 -13.10 -21.22 -1.98
N ASP A 425 -12.77 -20.91 -0.72
CA ASP A 425 -11.52 -20.24 -0.34
C ASP A 425 -10.30 -21.13 -0.66
N VAL A 426 -10.33 -22.39 -0.23
CA VAL A 426 -9.28 -23.39 -0.49
C VAL A 426 -9.88 -24.71 -0.98
N VAL A 427 -9.28 -25.28 -2.01
CA VAL A 427 -9.67 -26.59 -2.56
C VAL A 427 -8.45 -27.48 -2.62
N MET A 428 -8.54 -28.68 -2.06
CA MET A 428 -7.48 -29.68 -2.17
C MET A 428 -7.98 -30.88 -2.99
N ALA A 429 -7.17 -31.37 -3.92
CA ALA A 429 -7.49 -32.50 -4.77
C ALA A 429 -6.33 -33.49 -4.83
N TRP A 430 -6.66 -34.77 -4.67
CA TRP A 430 -5.76 -35.89 -4.86
C TRP A 430 -6.10 -36.64 -6.14
N LYS A 431 -5.09 -36.81 -6.99
CA LYS A 431 -5.18 -37.55 -8.25
C LYS A 431 -4.22 -38.74 -8.17
N PRO A 432 -4.69 -39.93 -7.77
CA PRO A 432 -3.85 -41.12 -7.77
C PRO A 432 -3.46 -41.50 -9.21
N LEU A 433 -2.35 -42.22 -9.37
CA LEU A 433 -1.94 -42.75 -10.69
C LEU A 433 -3.01 -43.69 -11.28
N ASN A 434 -3.68 -44.44 -10.40
CA ASN A 434 -4.69 -45.42 -10.77
C ASN A 434 -5.98 -45.13 -9.99
N GLY A 435 -7.11 -45.11 -10.70
CA GLY A 435 -8.43 -44.92 -10.09
C GLY A 435 -8.92 -43.47 -10.08
N PRO A 436 -10.14 -43.23 -9.57
CA PRO A 436 -10.72 -41.89 -9.55
C PRO A 436 -10.06 -41.02 -8.47
N GLY A 437 -9.82 -39.75 -8.79
CA GLY A 437 -9.37 -38.76 -7.82
C GLY A 437 -10.42 -38.39 -6.77
N ARG A 438 -10.01 -37.69 -5.74
CA ARG A 438 -10.87 -37.15 -4.67
C ARG A 438 -10.50 -35.71 -4.39
N TRP A 439 -11.44 -34.95 -3.85
CA TRP A 439 -11.21 -33.55 -3.54
C TRP A 439 -12.11 -33.06 -2.41
N ILE A 440 -11.66 -32.04 -1.71
CA ILE A 440 -12.30 -31.44 -0.54
C ILE A 440 -12.31 -29.93 -0.64
N CYS A 441 -13.22 -29.29 0.09
CA CYS A 441 -13.24 -27.84 0.29
C CYS A 441 -12.80 -27.51 1.73
N LEU A 442 -11.90 -26.55 1.86
CA LEU A 442 -11.51 -25.96 3.13
C LEU A 442 -11.92 -24.49 3.08
N ASP A 443 -12.83 -24.10 3.94
CA ASP A 443 -13.45 -22.78 3.94
C ASP A 443 -13.00 -22.02 5.18
N ALA A 444 -12.27 -20.93 4.97
CA ALA A 444 -11.63 -20.18 6.05
C ALA A 444 -12.59 -19.10 6.55
N LYS A 445 -12.84 -19.06 7.86
CA LYS A 445 -13.81 -18.13 8.43
C LYS A 445 -13.23 -17.39 9.62
N TYR A 446 -13.03 -16.10 9.44
CA TYR A 446 -12.46 -15.19 10.44
C TYR A 446 -13.52 -14.74 11.47
N ARG A 447 -14.00 -15.69 12.27
CA ARG A 447 -15.06 -15.51 13.29
C ARG A 447 -15.09 -16.69 14.27
N THR A 448 -15.48 -16.45 15.51
CA THR A 448 -15.47 -17.46 16.59
C THR A 448 -16.78 -17.56 17.38
N HIS A 449 -17.72 -16.62 17.22
CA HIS A 449 -18.98 -16.66 17.95
C HIS A 449 -19.99 -17.63 17.34
N GLU A 450 -20.78 -18.29 18.19
CA GLU A 450 -21.66 -19.41 17.85
C GLU A 450 -22.59 -19.12 16.67
N GLN A 451 -23.33 -17.99 16.70
CA GLN A 451 -24.29 -17.66 15.66
C GLN A 451 -23.63 -17.51 14.28
N ALA A 452 -22.52 -16.77 14.16
CA ALA A 452 -21.85 -16.66 12.86
C ALA A 452 -21.13 -17.94 12.45
N LEU A 453 -20.74 -18.81 13.38
CA LEU A 453 -20.25 -20.15 13.04
C LEU A 453 -21.38 -21.00 12.45
N ALA A 454 -22.58 -20.99 13.05
CA ALA A 454 -23.76 -21.65 12.52
C ALA A 454 -24.11 -21.15 11.11
N GLU A 455 -24.09 -19.83 10.88
CA GLU A 455 -24.29 -19.23 9.56
C GLU A 455 -23.18 -19.63 8.56
N SER A 456 -21.95 -19.88 9.02
CA SER A 456 -20.84 -20.28 8.15
C SER A 456 -21.03 -21.67 7.55
N PHE A 457 -21.77 -22.57 8.22
CA PHE A 457 -22.08 -23.89 7.68
C PHE A 457 -22.87 -23.84 6.37
N GLU A 458 -23.61 -22.75 6.09
CA GLU A 458 -24.29 -22.56 4.81
C GLU A 458 -23.31 -22.73 3.65
N SER A 459 -22.14 -22.10 3.73
CA SER A 459 -21.12 -22.17 2.68
C SER A 459 -20.53 -23.58 2.52
N VAL A 460 -20.29 -24.30 3.62
CA VAL A 460 -19.76 -25.66 3.62
C VAL A 460 -20.73 -26.65 2.99
N HIS A 461 -22.00 -26.61 3.40
CA HIS A 461 -23.04 -27.46 2.82
C HIS A 461 -23.24 -27.14 1.34
N LEU A 462 -23.29 -25.86 0.99
CA LEU A 462 -23.39 -25.40 -0.39
C LEU A 462 -22.23 -25.93 -1.23
N TYR A 463 -20.98 -25.81 -0.77
CA TYR A 463 -19.82 -26.23 -1.54
C TYR A 463 -19.74 -27.75 -1.69
N ARG A 464 -19.95 -28.49 -0.60
CA ARG A 464 -19.96 -29.95 -0.62
C ARG A 464 -21.01 -30.50 -1.60
N ASP A 465 -22.22 -29.95 -1.54
CA ASP A 465 -23.38 -30.55 -2.21
C ASP A 465 -23.55 -30.03 -3.65
N ALA A 466 -23.21 -28.76 -3.92
CA ALA A 466 -23.45 -28.13 -5.21
C ALA A 466 -22.29 -28.20 -6.20
N LEU A 467 -21.04 -28.33 -5.74
CA LEU A 467 -19.87 -28.24 -6.61
C LEU A 467 -19.50 -29.59 -7.23
N ARG A 468 -18.96 -29.53 -8.45
CA ARG A 468 -18.59 -30.68 -9.26
C ARG A 468 -17.26 -30.45 -9.95
N TRP A 469 -16.43 -31.48 -9.97
CA TRP A 469 -15.14 -31.48 -10.65
C TRP A 469 -14.99 -32.71 -11.56
N GLN A 470 -14.96 -32.49 -12.87
CA GLN A 470 -14.80 -33.54 -13.88
C GLN A 470 -13.50 -34.33 -13.64
N GLY A 471 -13.61 -35.65 -13.67
CA GLY A 471 -12.47 -36.54 -13.45
C GLY A 471 -12.12 -36.78 -11.97
N MET A 472 -12.77 -36.09 -11.02
CA MET A 472 -12.66 -36.39 -9.60
C MET A 472 -13.90 -37.14 -9.12
N SER A 473 -13.78 -38.37 -8.63
CA SER A 473 -14.87 -39.28 -8.28
C SER A 473 -15.83 -39.63 -9.44
N PRO A 474 -16.67 -40.68 -9.33
CA PRO A 474 -17.60 -41.08 -10.40
C PRO A 474 -18.60 -39.99 -10.83
N GLN A 475 -18.88 -38.99 -9.99
CA GLN A 475 -19.86 -37.94 -10.28
C GLN A 475 -19.31 -36.52 -10.10
N GLY A 476 -18.01 -36.33 -9.90
CA GLY A 476 -17.46 -35.01 -9.62
C GLY A 476 -17.67 -34.50 -8.20
N ARG A 477 -18.30 -35.26 -7.30
CA ARG A 477 -18.73 -34.77 -5.99
C ARG A 477 -17.55 -34.49 -5.06
N CYS A 478 -17.70 -33.47 -4.23
CA CYS A 478 -16.78 -33.16 -3.15
C CYS A 478 -16.85 -34.27 -2.08
N ALA A 479 -15.70 -34.74 -1.61
CA ALA A 479 -15.62 -35.81 -0.61
C ALA A 479 -16.00 -35.30 0.79
N GLY A 480 -15.67 -34.05 1.10
CA GLY A 480 -15.95 -33.42 2.38
C GLY A 480 -15.68 -31.93 2.33
N ALA A 481 -16.27 -31.19 3.26
CA ALA A 481 -16.01 -29.76 3.39
C ALA A 481 -15.85 -29.38 4.86
N LEU A 482 -14.91 -28.49 5.16
CA LEU A 482 -14.52 -28.16 6.53
C LEU A 482 -14.41 -26.65 6.72
N LEU A 483 -14.89 -26.14 7.86
CA LEU A 483 -14.61 -24.79 8.32
C LEU A 483 -13.26 -24.75 9.06
N LEU A 484 -12.41 -23.81 8.67
CA LEU A 484 -11.17 -23.49 9.37
C LEU A 484 -11.33 -22.14 10.07
N VAL A 485 -11.29 -22.14 11.40
CA VAL A 485 -11.59 -20.96 12.23
C VAL A 485 -10.45 -20.64 13.19
N PRO A 486 -10.27 -19.37 13.58
CA PRO A 486 -9.10 -18.96 14.33
C PRO A 486 -9.06 -19.45 15.77
N ALA A 487 -10.22 -19.72 16.38
CA ALA A 487 -10.32 -20.20 17.76
C ALA A 487 -11.64 -20.93 18.01
N ARG A 488 -11.65 -21.73 19.08
CA ARG A 488 -12.81 -22.46 19.57
C ARG A 488 -13.63 -21.60 20.52
N ASN A 489 -14.94 -21.79 20.51
CA ASN A 489 -15.85 -21.27 21.52
C ASN A 489 -16.51 -22.47 22.24
N GLU A 490 -16.67 -22.36 23.56
CA GLU A 490 -17.26 -23.42 24.38
C GLU A 490 -18.65 -23.82 23.89
N ALA A 491 -19.49 -22.83 23.54
CA ALA A 491 -20.86 -23.04 23.10
C ALA A 491 -20.97 -23.83 21.77
N SER A 492 -19.94 -23.74 20.91
CA SER A 492 -19.90 -24.44 19.62
C SER A 492 -19.08 -25.73 19.65
N THR A 493 -18.68 -26.21 20.83
CA THR A 493 -17.89 -27.43 21.06
C THR A 493 -18.31 -28.63 20.21
N PRO A 494 -19.61 -29.01 20.12
CA PRO A 494 -20.01 -30.19 19.37
C PRO A 494 -19.57 -30.18 17.89
N TRP A 495 -19.47 -29.01 17.26
CA TRP A 495 -19.05 -28.87 15.86
C TRP A 495 -17.54 -29.11 15.64
N PHE A 496 -16.74 -29.09 16.71
CA PHE A 496 -15.31 -29.38 16.69
C PHE A 496 -14.99 -30.84 17.01
N GLU A 497 -16.00 -31.65 17.36
CA GLU A 497 -15.77 -33.05 17.69
C GLU A 497 -15.59 -33.91 16.44
N LYS A 498 -14.71 -34.91 16.54
CA LYS A 498 -14.50 -35.88 15.45
C LYS A 498 -15.80 -36.62 15.11
N SER A 499 -16.59 -36.99 16.13
CA SER A 499 -17.90 -37.64 15.98
C SER A 499 -18.82 -36.86 15.04
N PHE A 500 -18.92 -35.54 15.21
CA PHE A 500 -19.73 -34.67 14.36
C PHE A 500 -19.23 -34.67 12.90
N ARG A 501 -17.90 -34.58 12.71
CA ARG A 501 -17.28 -34.62 11.38
C ARG A 501 -17.50 -35.96 10.68
N ASP A 502 -17.37 -37.06 11.40
CA ASP A 502 -17.55 -38.42 10.89
C ASP A 502 -19.02 -38.66 10.48
N GLU A 503 -19.97 -38.19 11.30
CA GLU A 503 -21.41 -38.36 11.06
C GLU A 503 -21.89 -37.51 9.87
N HIS A 504 -21.43 -36.26 9.77
CA HIS A 504 -22.00 -35.30 8.83
C HIS A 504 -21.12 -35.02 7.61
N GLY A 505 -19.87 -35.50 7.57
CA GLY A 505 -18.91 -35.17 6.50
C GLY A 505 -18.61 -33.66 6.41
N ALA A 506 -18.87 -32.94 7.50
CA ALA A 506 -18.67 -31.51 7.66
C ALA A 506 -18.46 -31.18 9.14
N GLY A 507 -17.72 -30.11 9.42
CA GLY A 507 -17.50 -29.63 10.78
C GLY A 507 -16.46 -28.52 10.83
N ILE A 508 -15.89 -28.31 12.00
CA ILE A 508 -14.96 -27.21 12.27
C ILE A 508 -13.65 -27.77 12.82
N ILE A 509 -12.52 -27.18 12.39
CA ILE A 509 -11.21 -27.36 13.01
C ILE A 509 -10.59 -25.98 13.26
N CYS A 510 -9.91 -25.82 14.39
CA CYS A 510 -9.19 -24.60 14.71
C CYS A 510 -7.86 -24.53 13.96
N LEU A 511 -7.58 -23.40 13.33
CA LEU A 511 -6.28 -23.12 12.74
C LEU A 511 -5.82 -21.73 13.19
N THR A 512 -4.98 -21.70 14.23
CA THR A 512 -4.58 -20.46 14.91
C THR A 512 -3.16 -20.07 14.50
N PRO A 513 -2.93 -18.84 14.00
CA PRO A 513 -1.58 -18.35 13.71
C PRO A 513 -0.67 -18.38 14.94
N GLY A 514 0.59 -18.74 14.75
CA GLY A 514 1.55 -18.93 15.84
C GLY A 514 1.46 -20.26 16.58
N GLN A 515 0.45 -21.08 16.28
CA GLN A 515 0.32 -22.42 16.82
C GLN A 515 0.58 -23.44 15.72
N PRO A 516 1.17 -24.60 16.03
CA PRO A 516 1.26 -25.68 15.06
C PRO A 516 -0.15 -26.09 14.61
N PRO A 517 -0.37 -26.36 13.31
CA PRO A 517 -1.65 -26.87 12.84
C PRO A 517 -2.03 -28.16 13.60
N PRO A 518 -3.30 -28.33 13.97
CA PRO A 518 -3.69 -29.48 14.77
C PRO A 518 -3.60 -30.77 13.96
N ALA A 519 -3.15 -31.87 14.59
CA ALA A 519 -3.01 -33.17 13.92
C ALA A 519 -4.33 -33.66 13.30
N GLU A 520 -5.46 -33.36 13.94
CA GLU A 520 -6.79 -33.70 13.42
C GLU A 520 -7.10 -33.11 12.03
N LEU A 521 -6.48 -31.99 11.65
CA LEU A 521 -6.64 -31.43 10.31
C LEU A 521 -6.02 -32.35 9.26
N PHE A 522 -4.79 -32.80 9.51
CA PHE A 522 -4.09 -33.70 8.61
C PHE A 522 -4.81 -35.06 8.54
N ASP A 523 -5.18 -35.63 9.69
CA ASP A 523 -5.89 -36.90 9.77
C ASP A 523 -7.20 -36.87 8.96
N TRP A 524 -7.98 -35.79 9.09
CA TRP A 524 -9.22 -35.60 8.33
C TRP A 524 -8.94 -35.46 6.83
N ILE A 525 -7.94 -34.66 6.43
CA ILE A 525 -7.57 -34.50 5.01
C ILE A 525 -7.16 -35.86 4.42
N GLN A 526 -6.32 -36.61 5.12
CA GLN A 526 -5.84 -37.94 4.71
C GLN A 526 -7.00 -38.91 4.55
N GLU A 527 -7.94 -38.95 5.49
CA GLU A 527 -9.12 -39.82 5.44
C GLU A 527 -10.03 -39.47 4.23
N GLN A 528 -10.33 -38.19 4.03
CA GLN A 528 -11.25 -37.77 2.97
C GLN A 528 -10.66 -37.97 1.58
N LEU A 529 -9.37 -37.66 1.40
CA LEU A 529 -8.66 -37.79 0.13
C LEU A 529 -8.14 -39.21 -0.15
N GLN A 530 -8.07 -40.07 0.87
CA GLN A 530 -7.50 -41.42 0.78
C GLN A 530 -6.04 -41.40 0.29
N LEU A 531 -5.21 -40.57 0.95
CA LEU A 531 -3.78 -40.38 0.63
C LEU A 531 -2.90 -41.58 0.99
#